data_AF-A0A662ZEC9-F1
#
_entry.id   AF-A0A662ZEC9-F1
#
_cell.length_a   1.000
_cell.length_b   1.000
_cell.length_c   1.000
_cell.angle_alpha   90.00
_cell.angle_beta   90.00
_cell.angle_gamma   90.00
#
_symmetry.space_group_name_H-M   'P 1'
#
loop_
_entity.id
_entity.type
_entity.pdbx_description
1 polymer ?
#
loop_
_entity_poly.entity_id
_entity_poly.type
_entity_poly.pdbx_seq_one_letter_code
_entity_poly.pdbx_strand_id
1 'polypeptide(L)'
;MSGFALVGDVGGTNARIALCNLENGEIQDTVVYSAVENESLEGVLKSYIADHTDKNIKQACIAIACPITGDHVSMTNNPWEFSISEMRTNLGLEKLSVINDFTAQSMAIPVLDEKDMVKLGGGEPDKTKPVAVYGAGTGLGVAHLFNFNNTWYSVPGEGGHVDFGPNSPEEDILLSVLREEVGHVSCERLLSGMGLVNIYRAIVLSDNRIPEDLEPKDVTGRALLEDPDTDCHRALNLFCVMMGRFGGNLALNIGAFGGVYISGGIVPRFLQFFKNSGFRVAFEDKGRFKNYLSAIPVYVITNAYTGLIGAGAYLRQELGYKL
;
A
#
# COMPACT_ATOMS: atom_id res chain seq x y z
N MET A 1 -25.77 -22.70 -3.35
CA MET A 1 -24.36 -22.88 -2.96
C MET A 1 -23.68 -21.56 -3.24
N SER A 2 -23.09 -20.93 -2.24
CA SER A 2 -22.28 -19.74 -2.44
C SER A 2 -21.13 -20.08 -3.41
N GLY A 3 -20.95 -19.28 -4.44
CA GLY A 3 -19.82 -19.42 -5.35
C GLY A 3 -18.55 -18.94 -4.67
N PHE A 4 -17.42 -19.59 -4.95
CA PHE A 4 -16.10 -19.15 -4.50
C PHE A 4 -15.29 -18.68 -5.71
N ALA A 5 -14.53 -17.62 -5.51
CA ALA A 5 -13.53 -17.15 -6.46
C ALA A 5 -12.14 -17.24 -5.84
N LEU A 6 -11.14 -17.43 -6.69
CA LEU A 6 -9.74 -17.37 -6.30
C LEU A 6 -9.32 -15.89 -6.19
N VAL A 7 -8.66 -15.52 -5.10
CA VAL A 7 -8.03 -14.20 -4.98
C VAL A 7 -6.55 -14.33 -4.65
N GLY A 8 -5.75 -13.42 -5.19
CA GLY A 8 -4.30 -13.42 -5.01
C GLY A 8 -3.74 -12.04 -4.71
N ASP A 9 -2.69 -11.99 -3.90
CA ASP A 9 -1.88 -10.81 -3.60
C ASP A 9 -0.40 -11.20 -3.76
N VAL A 10 0.20 -10.77 -4.87
CA VAL A 10 1.52 -11.20 -5.34
C VAL A 10 2.50 -10.04 -5.26
N GLY A 11 3.43 -10.13 -4.30
CA GLY A 11 4.55 -9.21 -4.15
C GLY A 11 5.82 -9.74 -4.81
N GLY A 12 6.96 -9.10 -4.49
CA GLY A 12 8.27 -9.53 -5.00
C GLY A 12 8.70 -10.91 -4.49
N THR A 13 8.51 -11.20 -3.21
CA THR A 13 9.04 -12.42 -2.57
C THR A 13 7.99 -13.48 -2.28
N ASN A 14 6.72 -13.10 -2.13
CA ASN A 14 5.66 -14.00 -1.71
C ASN A 14 4.38 -13.76 -2.52
N ALA A 15 3.63 -14.84 -2.73
CA ALA A 15 2.28 -14.82 -3.27
C ALA A 15 1.31 -15.36 -2.21
N ARG A 16 0.34 -14.54 -1.81
CA ARG A 16 -0.75 -14.97 -0.92
C ARG A 16 -1.93 -15.32 -1.80
N ILE A 17 -2.47 -16.53 -1.67
CA ILE A 17 -3.62 -17.01 -2.44
C ILE A 17 -4.70 -17.44 -1.45
N ALA A 18 -5.95 -17.11 -1.74
CA ALA A 18 -7.09 -17.43 -0.89
C ALA A 18 -8.36 -17.65 -1.71
N LEU A 19 -9.42 -18.11 -1.05
CA LEU A 19 -10.77 -18.11 -1.61
C LEU A 19 -11.55 -16.90 -1.09
N CYS A 20 -12.27 -16.24 -1.99
CA CYS A 20 -13.26 -15.24 -1.67
C CYS A 20 -14.66 -15.84 -1.85
N ASN A 21 -15.47 -15.81 -0.81
CA ASN A 21 -16.89 -16.13 -0.92
C ASN A 21 -17.60 -14.99 -1.67
N LEU A 22 -18.19 -15.29 -2.82
CA LEU A 22 -18.78 -14.26 -3.69
C LEU A 22 -19.99 -13.56 -3.07
N GLU A 23 -20.72 -14.23 -2.17
CA GLU A 23 -21.92 -13.69 -1.55
C GLU A 23 -21.57 -12.61 -0.51
N ASN A 24 -20.72 -12.93 0.46
CA ASN A 24 -20.39 -12.04 1.59
C ASN A 24 -19.02 -11.34 1.48
N GLY A 25 -18.16 -11.75 0.55
CA GLY A 25 -16.81 -11.20 0.37
C GLY A 25 -15.75 -11.73 1.34
N GLU A 26 -16.10 -12.71 2.18
CA GLU A 26 -15.20 -13.27 3.18
C GLU A 26 -14.01 -13.98 2.53
N ILE A 27 -12.81 -13.73 3.05
CA ILE A 27 -11.57 -14.37 2.63
C ILE A 27 -11.28 -15.57 3.53
N GLN A 28 -11.04 -16.73 2.93
CA GLN A 28 -10.79 -17.99 3.64
C GLN A 28 -9.66 -18.79 2.99
N ASP A 29 -9.17 -19.80 3.71
CA ASP A 29 -8.20 -20.78 3.22
C ASP A 29 -6.91 -20.16 2.65
N THR A 30 -6.45 -19.07 3.27
CA THR A 30 -5.25 -18.35 2.81
C THR A 30 -3.98 -19.18 2.93
N VAL A 31 -3.24 -19.30 1.83
CA VAL A 31 -1.92 -19.95 1.76
C VAL A 31 -0.89 -18.94 1.23
N VAL A 32 0.31 -18.98 1.79
CA VAL A 32 1.43 -18.14 1.36
C VAL A 32 2.47 -19.01 0.66
N TYR A 33 2.78 -18.66 -0.59
CA TYR A 33 3.77 -19.32 -1.43
C TYR A 33 5.00 -18.42 -1.56
N SER A 34 6.19 -19.04 -1.49
CA SER A 34 7.45 -18.38 -1.78
C SER A 34 7.66 -18.26 -3.29
N ALA A 35 7.97 -17.06 -3.79
CA ALA A 35 8.21 -16.85 -5.22
C ALA A 35 9.46 -17.58 -5.73
N VAL A 36 10.45 -17.81 -4.85
CA VAL A 36 11.70 -18.49 -5.23
C VAL A 36 11.59 -20.02 -5.22
N GLU A 37 10.61 -20.57 -4.49
CA GLU A 37 10.38 -22.02 -4.40
C GLU A 37 9.40 -22.53 -5.47
N ASN A 38 8.81 -21.63 -6.25
CA ASN A 38 7.77 -21.94 -7.22
C ASN A 38 8.13 -21.37 -8.59
N GLU A 39 8.06 -22.20 -9.63
CA GLU A 39 8.53 -21.85 -10.98
C GLU A 39 7.68 -20.78 -11.67
N SER A 40 6.37 -20.73 -11.38
CA SER A 40 5.45 -19.78 -12.00
C SER A 40 4.23 -19.50 -11.12
N LEU A 41 3.62 -18.33 -11.32
CA LEU A 41 2.31 -18.01 -10.73
C LEU A 41 1.24 -19.01 -11.17
N GLU A 42 1.20 -19.38 -12.46
CA GLU A 42 0.22 -20.34 -12.97
C GLU A 42 0.32 -21.68 -12.23
N GLY A 43 1.53 -22.17 -11.99
CA GLY A 43 1.78 -23.40 -11.23
C GLY A 43 1.24 -23.31 -9.80
N VAL A 44 1.46 -22.19 -9.12
CA VAL A 44 0.91 -21.91 -7.78
C VAL A 44 -0.62 -21.93 -7.79
N LEU A 45 -1.24 -21.22 -8.74
CA LEU A 45 -2.71 -21.15 -8.82
C LEU A 45 -3.30 -22.52 -9.15
N LYS A 46 -2.68 -23.28 -10.05
CA LYS A 46 -3.10 -24.63 -10.41
C LYS A 46 -3.03 -25.59 -9.22
N SER A 47 -1.96 -25.54 -8.43
CA SER A 47 -1.85 -26.33 -7.20
C SER A 47 -2.95 -25.96 -6.21
N TYR A 48 -3.14 -24.66 -5.96
CA TYR A 48 -4.14 -24.19 -5.00
C TYR A 48 -5.56 -24.62 -5.40
N ILE A 49 -5.91 -24.52 -6.69
CA ILE A 49 -7.20 -24.99 -7.20
C ILE A 49 -7.36 -26.52 -7.05
N ALA A 50 -6.29 -27.28 -7.28
CA ALA A 50 -6.31 -28.74 -7.13
C ALA A 50 -6.56 -29.19 -5.68
N ASP A 51 -6.09 -28.41 -4.70
CA ASP A 51 -6.32 -28.67 -3.27
C ASP A 51 -7.77 -28.35 -2.83
N HIS A 52 -8.54 -27.61 -3.65
CA HIS A 52 -9.91 -27.17 -3.37
C HIS A 52 -10.92 -27.68 -4.41
N THR A 53 -10.79 -28.94 -4.83
CA THR A 53 -11.65 -29.56 -5.86
C THR A 53 -13.14 -29.63 -5.50
N ASP A 54 -13.48 -29.50 -4.21
CA ASP A 54 -14.85 -29.38 -3.72
C ASP A 54 -15.48 -28.01 -4.05
N LYS A 55 -14.65 -27.03 -4.46
CA LYS A 55 -15.06 -25.69 -4.85
C LYS A 55 -15.04 -25.56 -6.37
N ASN A 56 -16.17 -25.20 -6.97
CA ASN A 56 -16.22 -24.91 -8.41
C ASN A 56 -15.68 -23.51 -8.73
N ILE A 57 -14.35 -23.36 -8.68
CA ILE A 57 -13.66 -22.08 -8.92
C ILE A 57 -13.64 -21.78 -10.42
N LYS A 58 -14.34 -20.72 -10.82
CA LYS A 58 -14.42 -20.27 -12.24
C LYS A 58 -14.00 -18.82 -12.44
N GLN A 59 -13.86 -18.07 -11.37
CA GLN A 59 -13.45 -16.67 -11.38
C GLN A 59 -12.22 -16.48 -10.51
N ALA A 60 -11.34 -15.58 -10.94
CA ALA A 60 -10.14 -15.22 -10.21
C ALA A 60 -9.84 -13.73 -10.30
N CYS A 61 -9.28 -13.15 -9.23
CA CYS A 61 -8.67 -11.83 -9.27
C CYS A 61 -7.32 -11.83 -8.55
N ILE A 62 -6.27 -11.42 -9.25
CA ILE A 62 -4.90 -11.41 -8.74
C ILE A 62 -4.38 -9.97 -8.72
N ALA A 63 -4.05 -9.49 -7.53
CA ALA A 63 -3.36 -8.23 -7.30
C ALA A 63 -1.84 -8.45 -7.41
N ILE A 64 -1.14 -7.62 -8.18
CA ILE A 64 0.29 -7.76 -8.46
C ILE A 64 1.01 -6.43 -8.24
N ALA A 65 2.15 -6.49 -7.55
CA ALA A 65 3.02 -5.35 -7.26
C ALA A 65 3.84 -4.89 -8.48
N CYS A 66 3.19 -4.63 -9.61
CA CYS A 66 3.74 -3.95 -10.78
C CYS A 66 2.62 -3.25 -11.58
N PRO A 67 2.98 -2.35 -12.52
CA PRO A 67 2.01 -1.76 -13.44
C PRO A 67 1.39 -2.82 -14.37
N ILE A 68 0.06 -2.80 -14.51
CA ILE A 68 -0.67 -3.67 -15.45
C ILE A 68 -1.09 -2.84 -16.67
N THR A 69 -0.38 -3.00 -17.78
CA THR A 69 -0.55 -2.18 -18.99
C THR A 69 -1.10 -2.94 -20.19
N GLY A 70 -1.22 -4.27 -20.09
CA GLY A 70 -1.72 -5.13 -21.17
C GLY A 70 -1.86 -6.58 -20.73
N ASP A 71 -1.96 -7.48 -21.71
CA ASP A 71 -2.10 -8.92 -21.47
C ASP A 71 -0.85 -9.56 -20.86
N HIS A 72 0.33 -9.03 -21.19
CA HIS A 72 1.60 -9.55 -20.72
C HIS A 72 2.04 -8.84 -19.44
N VAL A 73 2.34 -9.61 -18.40
CA VAL A 73 2.77 -9.13 -17.10
C VAL A 73 4.17 -9.64 -16.81
N SER A 74 5.10 -8.73 -16.55
CA SER A 74 6.48 -9.03 -16.14
C SER A 74 6.74 -8.33 -14.81
N MET A 75 7.09 -9.09 -13.78
CA MET A 75 7.29 -8.55 -12.43
C MET A 75 8.72 -8.02 -12.25
N THR A 76 8.87 -6.85 -11.64
CA THR A 76 10.21 -6.22 -11.48
C THR A 76 11.07 -6.90 -10.42
N ASN A 77 10.44 -7.41 -9.35
CA ASN A 77 11.12 -7.98 -8.18
C ASN A 77 10.82 -9.48 -7.99
N ASN A 78 10.32 -10.15 -9.03
CA ASN A 78 9.93 -11.56 -9.03
C ASN A 78 10.21 -12.10 -10.44
N PRO A 79 10.82 -13.30 -10.62
CA PRO A 79 11.14 -13.83 -11.94
C PRO A 79 9.92 -14.24 -12.78
N TRP A 80 8.70 -14.19 -12.23
CA TRP A 80 7.51 -14.61 -12.95
C TRP A 80 7.08 -13.62 -14.03
N GLU A 81 6.77 -14.19 -15.18
CA GLU A 81 6.25 -13.50 -16.36
C GLU A 81 5.16 -14.37 -16.99
N PHE A 82 4.05 -13.78 -17.43
CA PHE A 82 2.93 -14.54 -17.97
C PHE A 82 2.00 -13.69 -18.85
N SER A 83 1.22 -14.37 -19.69
CA SER A 83 0.05 -13.81 -20.36
C SER A 83 -1.21 -14.06 -19.53
N ILE A 84 -2.01 -13.01 -19.29
CA ILE A 84 -3.28 -13.10 -18.56
C ILE A 84 -4.26 -14.00 -19.32
N SER A 85 -4.39 -13.82 -20.63
CA SER A 85 -5.32 -14.60 -21.45
C SER A 85 -4.94 -16.09 -21.57
N GLU A 86 -3.64 -16.38 -21.64
CA GLU A 86 -3.11 -17.75 -21.62
C GLU A 86 -3.37 -18.40 -20.26
N MET A 87 -2.98 -17.76 -19.16
CA MET A 87 -3.19 -18.26 -17.81
C MET A 87 -4.67 -18.53 -17.53
N ARG A 88 -5.57 -17.63 -17.95
CA ARG A 88 -7.03 -17.82 -17.83
C ARG A 88 -7.48 -19.11 -18.52
N THR A 89 -6.97 -19.36 -19.73
CA THR A 89 -7.32 -20.53 -20.54
C THR A 89 -6.77 -21.81 -19.93
N ASN A 90 -5.49 -21.81 -19.52
CA ASN A 90 -4.80 -22.95 -18.92
C ASN A 90 -5.42 -23.40 -17.60
N LEU A 91 -5.92 -22.44 -16.80
CA LEU A 91 -6.60 -22.71 -15.54
C LEU A 91 -8.10 -23.04 -15.71
N GLY A 92 -8.65 -22.96 -16.93
CA GLY A 92 -10.07 -23.22 -17.18
C GLY A 92 -11.00 -22.22 -16.50
N LEU A 93 -10.54 -20.99 -16.32
CA LEU A 93 -11.29 -19.89 -15.70
C LEU A 93 -12.19 -19.21 -16.74
N GLU A 94 -13.40 -18.85 -16.34
CA GLU A 94 -14.30 -18.02 -17.15
C GLU A 94 -13.83 -16.56 -17.12
N LYS A 95 -13.37 -16.10 -15.94
CA LYS A 95 -12.87 -14.75 -15.70
C LYS A 95 -11.58 -14.78 -14.89
N LEU A 96 -10.57 -14.05 -15.37
CA LEU A 96 -9.34 -13.75 -14.64
C LEU A 96 -9.09 -12.26 -14.75
N SER A 97 -9.14 -11.56 -13.63
CA SER A 97 -8.79 -10.14 -13.54
C SER A 97 -7.42 -10.01 -12.89
N VAL A 98 -6.49 -9.34 -13.56
CA VAL A 98 -5.19 -9.01 -12.97
C VAL A 98 -5.14 -7.50 -12.78
N ILE A 99 -4.90 -7.08 -11.53
CA ILE A 99 -4.92 -5.67 -11.12
C ILE A 99 -3.62 -5.32 -10.41
N ASN A 100 -3.30 -4.03 -10.37
CA ASN A 100 -2.21 -3.55 -9.55
C ASN A 100 -2.51 -3.76 -8.04
N ASP A 101 -1.47 -3.92 -7.23
CA ASP A 101 -1.58 -4.10 -5.78
C ASP A 101 -2.29 -2.92 -5.09
N PHE A 102 -1.94 -1.67 -5.41
CA PHE A 102 -2.61 -0.50 -4.85
C PHE A 102 -4.04 -0.30 -5.38
N THR A 103 -4.34 -0.80 -6.58
CA THR A 103 -5.74 -0.95 -7.01
C THR A 103 -6.50 -1.85 -6.04
N ALA A 104 -5.95 -3.01 -5.69
CA ALA A 104 -6.58 -3.89 -4.70
C ALA A 104 -6.68 -3.23 -3.32
N GLN A 105 -5.60 -2.62 -2.82
CA GLN A 105 -5.61 -1.90 -1.54
C GLN A 105 -6.73 -0.84 -1.49
N SER A 106 -6.94 -0.10 -2.59
CA SER A 106 -8.02 0.88 -2.68
C SER A 106 -9.41 0.24 -2.67
N MET A 107 -9.59 -0.87 -3.38
CA MET A 107 -10.87 -1.58 -3.47
C MET A 107 -11.27 -2.30 -2.17
N ALA A 108 -10.34 -2.47 -1.23
CA ALA A 108 -10.65 -3.01 0.08
C ALA A 108 -11.40 -2.00 0.97
N ILE A 109 -11.15 -0.70 0.83
CA ILE A 109 -11.68 0.34 1.74
C ILE A 109 -13.19 0.25 1.97
N PRO A 110 -14.03 0.07 0.93
CA PRO A 110 -15.48 0.06 1.13
C PRO A 110 -15.98 -1.09 1.99
N VAL A 111 -15.19 -2.16 2.13
CA VAL A 111 -15.56 -3.41 2.80
C VAL A 111 -14.72 -3.71 4.04
N LEU A 112 -13.80 -2.82 4.44
CA LEU A 112 -13.03 -2.97 5.68
C LEU A 112 -13.88 -2.62 6.91
N ASP A 113 -13.72 -3.41 7.97
CA ASP A 113 -14.34 -3.14 9.26
C ASP A 113 -13.53 -2.10 10.06
N GLU A 114 -14.16 -1.43 11.02
CA GLU A 114 -13.46 -0.53 11.95
C GLU A 114 -12.33 -1.22 12.72
N LYS A 115 -12.46 -2.52 13.00
CA LYS A 115 -11.44 -3.33 13.69
C LYS A 115 -10.16 -3.53 12.86
N ASP A 116 -10.26 -3.35 11.55
CA ASP A 116 -9.16 -3.53 10.59
C ASP A 116 -8.33 -2.26 10.43
N MET A 117 -8.67 -1.19 11.16
CA MET A 117 -8.09 0.13 10.98
C MET A 117 -7.93 0.89 12.29
N VAL A 118 -6.95 1.80 12.32
CA VAL A 118 -6.73 2.71 13.45
C VAL A 118 -6.84 4.15 12.96
N LYS A 119 -7.79 4.90 13.53
CA LYS A 119 -8.03 6.31 13.21
C LYS A 119 -6.94 7.22 13.80
N LEU A 120 -6.44 8.17 13.01
CA LEU A 120 -5.41 9.15 13.36
C LEU A 120 -5.94 10.59 13.29
N GLY A 121 -7.14 10.81 13.84
CA GLY A 121 -7.80 12.12 13.85
C GLY A 121 -8.77 12.35 12.68
N GLY A 122 -9.30 13.58 12.61
CA GLY A 122 -10.33 13.97 11.65
C GLY A 122 -11.77 13.61 12.07
N GLY A 123 -12.73 14.03 11.24
CA GLY A 123 -14.16 13.77 11.41
C GLY A 123 -14.57 12.37 10.96
N GLU A 124 -15.81 12.19 10.53
CA GLU A 124 -16.28 10.94 9.92
C GLU A 124 -16.16 10.98 8.39
N PRO A 125 -15.91 9.85 7.72
CA PRO A 125 -15.75 9.81 6.27
C PRO A 125 -17.10 10.04 5.58
N ASP A 126 -17.12 10.93 4.59
CA ASP A 126 -18.26 11.05 3.67
C ASP A 126 -18.13 9.99 2.57
N LYS A 127 -18.91 8.91 2.68
CA LYS A 127 -18.88 7.77 1.74
C LYS A 127 -19.20 8.14 0.28
N THR A 128 -19.71 9.35 0.02
CA THR A 128 -19.98 9.86 -1.33
C THR A 128 -18.80 10.63 -1.94
N LYS A 129 -17.71 10.80 -1.18
CA LYS A 129 -16.57 11.63 -1.57
C LYS A 129 -15.36 10.80 -1.96
N PRO A 130 -14.39 11.42 -2.68
CA PRO A 130 -13.13 10.76 -3.02
C PRO A 130 -12.36 10.28 -1.80
N VAL A 131 -11.59 9.21 -1.99
CA VAL A 131 -10.69 8.63 -1.01
C VAL A 131 -9.28 8.60 -1.58
N ALA A 132 -8.27 8.89 -0.75
CA ALA A 132 -6.86 8.67 -1.09
C ALA A 132 -6.31 7.47 -0.32
N VAL A 133 -5.55 6.62 -1.00
CA VAL A 133 -4.80 5.53 -0.39
C VAL A 133 -3.34 5.68 -0.76
N TYR A 134 -2.48 5.56 0.24
CA TYR A 134 -1.04 5.52 0.01
C TYR A 134 -0.38 4.62 1.05
N GLY A 135 0.81 4.14 0.76
CA GLY A 135 1.45 3.19 1.67
C GLY A 135 2.92 3.00 1.41
N ALA A 136 3.68 3.06 2.50
CA ALA A 136 5.11 2.80 2.48
C ALA A 136 5.37 1.30 2.73
N GLY A 137 6.12 0.69 1.83
CA GLY A 137 6.54 -0.70 1.85
C GLY A 137 7.97 -0.80 1.30
N THR A 138 8.18 -1.70 0.33
CA THR A 138 9.41 -1.67 -0.49
C THR A 138 9.52 -0.35 -1.26
N GLY A 139 8.39 0.15 -1.77
CA GLY A 139 8.25 1.47 -2.39
C GLY A 139 7.17 2.32 -1.71
N LEU A 140 6.64 3.29 -2.45
CA LEU A 140 5.52 4.15 -2.05
C LEU A 140 4.40 4.07 -3.11
N GLY A 141 3.38 3.27 -2.84
CA GLY A 141 2.23 3.22 -3.74
C GLY A 141 1.18 4.26 -3.40
N VAL A 142 0.41 4.67 -4.42
CA VAL A 142 -0.69 5.62 -4.32
C VAL A 142 -1.84 5.19 -5.23
N ALA A 143 -3.05 5.24 -4.71
CA ALA A 143 -4.28 5.11 -5.50
C ALA A 143 -5.37 6.02 -4.95
N HIS A 144 -6.36 6.31 -5.78
CA HIS A 144 -7.54 7.05 -5.36
C HIS A 144 -8.78 6.22 -5.64
N LEU A 145 -9.83 6.41 -4.83
CA LEU A 145 -11.09 5.70 -5.00
C LEU A 145 -12.24 6.71 -5.10
N PHE A 146 -13.11 6.53 -6.09
CA PHE A 146 -14.26 7.39 -6.32
C PHE A 146 -15.53 6.56 -6.29
N ASN A 147 -16.56 7.04 -5.58
CA ASN A 147 -17.88 6.43 -5.61
C ASN A 147 -18.77 7.19 -6.60
N PHE A 148 -19.25 6.51 -7.63
CA PHE A 148 -20.29 7.02 -8.52
C PHE A 148 -21.46 6.04 -8.52
N ASN A 149 -22.62 6.48 -8.05
CA ASN A 149 -23.86 5.69 -8.02
C ASN A 149 -23.72 4.31 -7.33
N ASN A 150 -23.01 4.25 -6.20
CA ASN A 150 -22.70 3.03 -5.45
C ASN A 150 -21.74 2.06 -6.16
N THR A 151 -21.02 2.53 -7.18
CA THR A 151 -19.92 1.80 -7.81
C THR A 151 -18.61 2.50 -7.47
N TRP A 152 -17.66 1.74 -6.96
CA TRP A 152 -16.34 2.23 -6.61
C TRP A 152 -15.37 2.06 -7.78
N TYR A 153 -14.70 3.15 -8.15
CA TYR A 153 -13.72 3.20 -9.22
C TYR A 153 -12.36 3.51 -8.63
N SER A 154 -11.44 2.56 -8.74
CA SER A 154 -10.04 2.76 -8.42
C SER A 154 -9.36 3.51 -9.56
N VAL A 155 -8.65 4.57 -9.22
CA VAL A 155 -7.79 5.37 -10.10
C VAL A 155 -6.35 5.13 -9.63
N PRO A 156 -5.64 4.18 -10.25
CA PRO A 156 -4.24 3.91 -9.91
C PRO A 156 -3.34 5.04 -10.42
N GLY A 157 -2.12 5.10 -9.89
CA GLY A 157 -1.08 5.99 -10.42
C GLY A 157 0.24 5.88 -9.68
N GLU A 158 1.26 6.50 -10.25
CA GLU A 158 2.64 6.48 -9.75
C GLU A 158 2.91 7.66 -8.80
N GLY A 159 1.96 7.93 -7.90
CA GLY A 159 2.00 9.11 -7.04
C GLY A 159 3.16 9.15 -6.04
N GLY A 160 3.81 8.01 -5.76
CA GLY A 160 5.01 7.96 -4.93
C GLY A 160 6.27 8.49 -5.62
N HIS A 161 6.24 8.62 -6.94
CA HIS A 161 7.36 9.08 -7.75
C HIS A 161 7.36 10.60 -8.01
N VAL A 162 6.42 11.35 -7.42
CA VAL A 162 6.45 12.83 -7.47
C VAL A 162 7.61 13.40 -6.66
N ASP A 163 8.01 14.62 -6.97
CA ASP A 163 9.12 15.32 -6.30
C ASP A 163 8.92 15.39 -4.78
N PHE A 164 10.00 15.19 -4.03
CA PHE A 164 10.02 15.49 -2.60
C PHE A 164 9.97 17.00 -2.35
N GLY A 165 8.92 17.45 -1.66
CA GLY A 165 8.77 18.85 -1.22
C GLY A 165 9.22 19.06 0.24
N PRO A 166 10.48 19.45 0.49
CA PRO A 166 10.96 19.74 1.84
C PRO A 166 10.22 20.94 2.45
N ASN A 167 10.05 20.95 3.77
CA ASN A 167 9.37 22.04 4.50
C ASN A 167 10.16 22.55 5.71
N SER A 168 11.47 22.27 5.76
CA SER A 168 12.35 22.79 6.80
C SER A 168 13.80 22.85 6.30
N PRO A 169 14.66 23.67 6.92
CA PRO A 169 16.09 23.70 6.59
C PRO A 169 16.78 22.34 6.77
N GLU A 170 16.32 21.54 7.74
CA GLU A 170 16.79 20.18 7.92
C GLU A 170 16.45 19.32 6.70
N GLU A 171 15.20 19.36 6.25
CA GLU A 171 14.77 18.61 5.07
C GLU A 171 15.40 19.10 3.75
N ASP A 172 15.77 20.38 3.65
CA ASP A 172 16.54 20.92 2.53
C ASP A 172 17.93 20.26 2.44
N ILE A 173 18.54 19.97 3.60
CA ILE A 173 19.80 19.23 3.67
C ILE A 173 19.58 17.79 3.21
N LEU A 174 18.53 17.11 3.70
CA LEU A 174 18.17 15.76 3.25
C LEU A 174 18.02 15.69 1.73
N LEU A 175 17.27 16.64 1.15
CA LEU A 175 17.09 16.75 -0.30
C LEU A 175 18.43 16.92 -1.02
N SER A 176 19.31 17.78 -0.50
CA SER A 176 20.60 18.07 -1.11
C SER A 176 21.51 16.84 -1.12
N VAL A 177 21.62 16.14 0.01
CA VAL A 177 22.41 14.91 0.14
C VAL A 177 21.91 13.83 -0.83
N LEU A 178 20.60 13.57 -0.85
CA LEU A 178 20.04 12.52 -1.71
C LEU A 178 20.14 12.88 -3.19
N ARG A 179 19.98 14.16 -3.55
CA ARG A 179 20.08 14.61 -4.94
C ARG A 179 21.48 14.43 -5.52
N GLU A 180 22.53 14.58 -4.72
CA GLU A 180 23.91 14.32 -5.16
C GLU A 180 24.13 12.84 -5.52
N GLU A 181 23.44 11.91 -4.84
CA GLU A 181 23.58 10.47 -5.08
C GLU A 181 22.71 9.96 -6.26
N VAL A 182 21.46 10.43 -6.38
CA VAL A 182 20.48 9.83 -7.30
C VAL A 182 19.87 10.79 -8.33
N GLY A 183 20.17 12.09 -8.25
CA GLY A 183 19.53 13.11 -9.09
C GLY A 183 18.10 13.41 -8.66
N HIS A 184 17.11 12.75 -9.28
CA HIS A 184 15.70 12.97 -8.93
C HIS A 184 15.35 12.31 -7.58
N VAL A 185 14.91 13.12 -6.63
CA VAL A 185 14.50 12.68 -5.29
C VAL A 185 12.97 12.68 -5.20
N SER A 186 12.37 11.52 -5.43
CA SER A 186 10.93 11.34 -5.27
C SER A 186 10.51 11.19 -3.80
N CYS A 187 9.22 11.32 -3.51
CA CYS A 187 8.68 10.98 -2.19
C CYS A 187 9.04 9.56 -1.76
N GLU A 188 9.02 8.57 -2.66
CA GLU A 188 9.42 7.18 -2.38
C GLU A 188 10.85 7.05 -1.83
N ARG A 189 11.78 7.92 -2.26
CA ARG A 189 13.17 7.91 -1.77
C ARG A 189 13.28 8.20 -0.28
N LEU A 190 12.23 8.73 0.35
CA LEU A 190 12.16 8.98 1.79
C LEU A 190 11.03 8.17 2.46
N LEU A 191 9.95 7.89 1.74
CA LEU A 191 8.73 7.26 2.25
C LEU A 191 8.61 5.78 1.86
N SER A 192 9.66 5.01 2.13
CA SER A 192 9.72 3.56 1.93
C SER A 192 10.62 2.94 3.00
N GLY A 193 10.73 1.59 3.02
CA GLY A 193 11.70 0.92 3.87
C GLY A 193 13.13 1.42 3.62
N MET A 194 13.54 1.50 2.34
CA MET A 194 14.84 2.08 1.99
C MET A 194 14.88 3.60 2.23
N GLY A 195 13.73 4.27 2.16
CA GLY A 195 13.60 5.66 2.53
C GLY A 195 14.00 5.97 3.97
N LEU A 196 13.69 5.09 4.93
CA LEU A 196 14.17 5.22 6.31
C LEU A 196 15.69 5.20 6.41
N VAL A 197 16.35 4.31 5.65
CA VAL A 197 17.81 4.23 5.59
C VAL A 197 18.38 5.50 4.93
N ASN A 198 17.76 5.99 3.86
CA ASN A 198 18.16 7.23 3.19
C ASN A 198 18.07 8.44 4.14
N ILE A 199 17.00 8.54 4.93
CA ILE A 199 16.83 9.60 5.93
C ILE A 199 17.93 9.50 6.99
N TYR A 200 18.14 8.31 7.57
CA TYR A 200 19.20 8.07 8.55
C TYR A 200 20.58 8.46 8.00
N ARG A 201 20.94 7.96 6.81
CA ARG A 201 22.22 8.27 6.15
C ARG A 201 22.39 9.78 5.96
N ALA A 202 21.35 10.46 5.47
CA ALA A 202 21.39 11.89 5.25
C ALA A 202 21.57 12.70 6.55
N ILE A 203 20.94 12.29 7.66
CA ILE A 203 21.15 12.89 8.99
C ILE A 203 22.62 12.75 9.40
N VAL A 204 23.17 11.54 9.34
CA VAL A 204 24.55 11.27 9.77
C VAL A 204 25.56 12.05 8.91
N LEU A 205 25.37 12.07 7.60
CA LEU A 205 26.22 12.82 6.67
C LEU A 205 26.12 14.33 6.91
N SER A 206 24.92 14.85 7.22
CA SER A 206 24.74 16.28 7.53
C SER A 206 25.50 16.74 8.77
N ASP A 207 25.76 15.83 9.70
CA ASP A 207 26.57 16.05 10.89
C ASP A 207 28.07 15.78 10.66
N ASN A 208 28.51 15.59 9.40
CA ASN A 208 29.88 15.23 9.01
C ASN A 208 30.37 13.91 9.65
N ARG A 209 29.47 12.97 9.90
CA ARG A 209 29.77 11.62 10.40
C ARG A 209 29.64 10.58 9.28
N ILE A 210 30.14 9.38 9.53
CA ILE A 210 30.07 8.25 8.59
C ILE A 210 28.91 7.34 9.01
N PRO A 211 27.91 7.10 8.13
CA PRO A 211 26.81 6.21 8.45
C PRO A 211 27.24 4.74 8.48
N GLU A 212 26.74 4.00 9.46
CA GLU A 212 26.73 2.54 9.42
C GLU A 212 25.87 2.02 8.25
N ASP A 213 26.19 0.81 7.76
CA ASP A 213 25.39 0.11 6.75
C ASP A 213 24.20 -0.59 7.42
N LEU A 214 23.09 0.13 7.54
CA LEU A 214 21.86 -0.34 8.21
C LEU A 214 20.81 -0.80 7.21
N GLU A 215 20.10 -1.87 7.56
CA GLU A 215 18.87 -2.27 6.86
C GLU A 215 17.64 -1.51 7.42
N PRO A 216 16.51 -1.44 6.69
CA PRO A 216 15.29 -0.76 7.16
C PRO A 216 14.79 -1.22 8.55
N LYS A 217 14.97 -2.51 8.86
CA LYS A 217 14.61 -3.09 10.16
C LYS A 217 15.51 -2.61 11.30
N ASP A 218 16.76 -2.27 11.01
CA ASP A 218 17.71 -1.79 12.02
C ASP A 218 17.35 -0.36 12.42
N VAL A 219 17.03 0.50 11.44
CA VAL A 219 16.58 1.88 11.70
C VAL A 219 15.32 1.87 12.58
N THR A 220 14.31 1.09 12.22
CA THR A 220 13.08 1.00 13.02
C THR A 220 13.31 0.33 14.37
N GLY A 221 14.11 -0.73 14.45
CA GLY A 221 14.44 -1.41 15.70
C GLY A 221 15.18 -0.52 16.69
N ARG A 222 16.23 0.18 16.24
CA ARG A 222 17.00 1.12 17.05
C ARG A 222 16.15 2.31 17.50
N ALA A 223 15.38 2.91 16.59
CA ALA A 223 14.49 4.04 16.91
C ALA A 223 13.47 3.76 18.04
N LEU A 224 13.04 2.50 18.18
CA LEU A 224 12.05 2.08 19.18
C LEU A 224 12.67 1.69 20.53
N LEU A 225 13.97 1.38 20.57
CA LEU A 225 14.68 0.90 21.76
C LEU A 225 15.59 1.97 22.39
N GLU A 226 16.05 2.92 21.60
CA GLU A 226 17.04 3.92 22.00
C GLU A 226 16.42 5.24 22.46
N ASP A 227 17.23 6.08 23.07
CA ASP A 227 16.86 7.43 23.49
C ASP A 227 16.40 8.29 22.30
N PRO A 228 15.53 9.30 22.52
CA PRO A 228 15.02 10.16 21.46
C PRO A 228 16.07 10.93 20.64
N ASP A 229 17.29 11.06 21.16
CA ASP A 229 18.37 11.84 20.56
C ASP A 229 19.24 11.03 19.58
N THR A 230 18.87 9.77 19.25
CA THR A 230 19.62 8.97 18.25
C THR A 230 19.19 9.24 16.81
N ASP A 231 20.12 9.01 15.87
CA ASP A 231 19.87 9.24 14.43
C ASP A 231 18.71 8.40 13.89
N CYS A 232 18.56 7.17 14.37
CA CYS A 232 17.48 6.28 13.98
C CYS A 232 16.12 6.81 14.49
N HIS A 233 16.07 7.31 15.73
CA HIS A 233 14.86 7.93 16.27
C HIS A 233 14.46 9.18 15.47
N ARG A 234 15.42 10.06 15.20
CA ARG A 234 15.24 11.26 14.37
C ARG A 234 14.77 10.90 12.96
N ALA A 235 15.35 9.87 12.34
CA ALA A 235 14.95 9.39 11.02
C ALA A 235 13.50 8.89 10.99
N LEU A 236 13.10 8.09 11.99
CA LEU A 236 11.73 7.58 12.09
C LEU A 236 10.73 8.71 12.35
N ASN A 237 11.09 9.72 13.15
CA ASN A 237 10.23 10.88 13.38
C ASN A 237 10.03 11.73 12.11
N LEU A 238 11.11 12.03 11.38
CA LEU A 238 11.04 12.73 10.09
C LEU A 238 10.20 11.95 9.07
N PHE A 239 10.36 10.62 9.00
CA PHE A 239 9.52 9.75 8.19
C PHE A 239 8.03 9.94 8.51
N CYS A 240 7.65 9.96 9.80
CA CYS A 240 6.25 10.14 10.20
C CYS A 240 5.70 11.52 9.80
N VAL A 241 6.50 12.59 9.98
CA VAL A 241 6.14 13.96 9.58
C VAL A 241 5.97 14.05 8.06
N MET A 242 6.88 13.48 7.28
CA MET A 242 6.80 13.44 5.82
C MET A 242 5.60 12.64 5.33
N MET A 243 5.30 11.48 5.95
CA MET A 243 4.08 10.70 5.65
C MET A 243 2.82 11.55 5.86
N GLY A 244 2.79 12.35 6.93
CA GLY A 244 1.69 13.28 7.21
C GLY A 244 1.53 14.31 6.11
N ARG A 245 2.61 15.05 5.80
CA ARG A 245 2.58 16.09 4.77
C ARG A 245 2.20 15.56 3.39
N PHE A 246 2.68 14.37 3.03
CA PHE A 246 2.36 13.71 1.77
C PHE A 246 0.87 13.35 1.70
N GLY A 247 0.33 12.71 2.73
CA GLY A 247 -1.12 12.42 2.82
C GLY A 247 -1.98 13.68 2.75
N GLY A 248 -1.54 14.77 3.38
CA GLY A 248 -2.23 16.06 3.32
C GLY A 248 -2.25 16.66 1.90
N ASN A 249 -1.17 16.48 1.13
CA ASN A 249 -1.12 16.89 -0.27
C ASN A 249 -2.11 16.08 -1.13
N LEU A 250 -2.15 14.76 -0.96
CA LEU A 250 -3.12 13.90 -1.66
C LEU A 250 -4.55 14.32 -1.35
N ALA A 251 -4.86 14.58 -0.07
CA ALA A 251 -6.18 15.01 0.35
C ALA A 251 -6.61 16.33 -0.28
N LEU A 252 -5.71 17.30 -0.39
CA LEU A 252 -5.98 18.58 -1.05
C LEU A 252 -6.19 18.43 -2.56
N ASN A 253 -5.42 17.57 -3.22
CA ASN A 253 -5.45 17.41 -4.67
C ASN A 253 -6.80 16.90 -5.19
N ILE A 254 -7.46 16.01 -4.45
CA ILE A 254 -8.70 15.37 -4.88
C ILE A 254 -9.92 15.70 -3.99
N GLY A 255 -9.74 16.45 -2.91
CA GLY A 255 -10.78 16.69 -1.92
C GLY A 255 -11.23 15.39 -1.24
N ALA A 256 -10.28 14.69 -0.62
CA ALA A 256 -10.46 13.34 -0.08
C ALA A 256 -11.32 13.26 1.20
N PHE A 257 -12.53 13.81 1.20
CA PHE A 257 -13.45 13.78 2.35
C PHE A 257 -14.02 12.40 2.65
N GLY A 258 -13.87 11.43 1.74
CA GLY A 258 -14.12 10.02 2.00
C GLY A 258 -13.05 9.40 2.90
N GLY A 259 -11.95 10.12 3.13
CA GLY A 259 -10.87 9.75 4.03
C GLY A 259 -9.54 9.55 3.31
N VAL A 260 -8.50 9.45 4.12
CA VAL A 260 -7.16 9.10 3.69
C VAL A 260 -6.73 7.84 4.41
N TYR A 261 -6.29 6.83 3.66
CA TYR A 261 -5.98 5.52 4.20
C TYR A 261 -4.51 5.19 3.94
N ILE A 262 -3.81 4.86 5.02
CA ILE A 262 -2.42 4.42 5.00
C ILE A 262 -2.45 2.90 4.95
N SER A 263 -2.14 2.35 3.78
CA SER A 263 -1.88 0.93 3.60
C SER A 263 -0.38 0.64 3.70
N GLY A 264 0.03 -0.62 3.60
CA GLY A 264 1.43 -1.03 3.52
C GLY A 264 2.02 -1.55 4.83
N GLY A 265 3.18 -2.20 4.69
CA GLY A 265 3.68 -3.15 5.69
C GLY A 265 4.61 -2.58 6.77
N ILE A 266 5.09 -1.33 6.64
CA ILE A 266 6.06 -0.79 7.61
C ILE A 266 5.38 -0.09 8.79
N VAL A 267 4.41 0.79 8.55
CA VAL A 267 3.75 1.60 9.60
C VAL A 267 3.11 0.75 10.69
N PRO A 268 2.40 -0.36 10.41
CA PRO A 268 1.83 -1.21 11.46
C PRO A 268 2.86 -1.75 12.47
N ARG A 269 4.15 -1.89 12.08
CA ARG A 269 5.22 -2.41 12.95
C ARG A 269 5.65 -1.43 14.04
N PHE A 270 5.43 -0.14 13.83
CA PHE A 270 5.75 0.92 14.77
C PHE A 270 4.53 1.82 15.03
N LEU A 271 3.33 1.23 14.99
CA LEU A 271 2.06 1.96 15.06
C LEU A 271 1.96 2.88 16.29
N GLN A 272 2.45 2.44 17.45
CA GLN A 272 2.39 3.25 18.66
C GLN A 272 3.33 4.47 18.60
N PHE A 273 4.50 4.32 18.00
CA PHE A 273 5.38 5.45 17.68
C PHE A 273 4.69 6.39 16.69
N PHE A 274 4.12 5.86 15.61
CA PHE A 274 3.44 6.62 14.57
C PHE A 274 2.28 7.46 15.12
N LYS A 275 1.46 6.88 15.99
CA LYS A 275 0.35 7.58 16.69
C LYS A 275 0.82 8.75 17.54
N ASN A 276 1.98 8.61 18.17
CA ASN A 276 2.56 9.60 19.07
C ASN A 276 3.49 10.61 18.35
N SER A 277 3.71 10.42 17.05
CA SER A 277 4.57 11.26 16.22
C SER A 277 3.89 12.57 15.79
N GLY A 278 4.64 13.42 15.09
CA GLY A 278 4.12 14.63 14.44
C GLY A 278 3.21 14.41 13.24
N PHE A 279 2.87 13.15 12.87
CA PHE A 279 2.13 12.81 11.65
C PHE A 279 0.89 13.69 11.43
N ARG A 280 -0.05 13.73 12.40
CA ARG A 280 -1.33 14.41 12.20
C ARG A 280 -1.17 15.93 12.14
N VAL A 281 -0.25 16.49 12.92
CA VAL A 281 0.09 17.91 12.86
C VAL A 281 0.63 18.26 11.47
N ALA A 282 1.53 17.43 10.94
CA ALA A 282 2.14 17.59 9.63
C ALA A 282 1.14 17.40 8.46
N PHE A 283 0.17 16.51 8.62
CA PHE A 283 -0.94 16.34 7.68
C PHE A 283 -1.77 17.63 7.55
N GLU A 284 -2.05 18.30 8.66
CA GLU A 284 -2.86 19.51 8.72
C GLU A 284 -2.06 20.81 8.45
N ASP A 285 -0.73 20.75 8.39
CA ASP A 285 0.14 21.90 8.20
C ASP A 285 0.13 22.42 6.75
N LYS A 286 -0.99 23.04 6.36
CA LYS A 286 -1.22 23.63 5.04
C LYS A 286 -1.71 25.08 5.13
N GLY A 287 -1.22 25.81 6.13
CA GLY A 287 -1.54 27.22 6.36
C GLY A 287 -3.05 27.48 6.43
N ARG A 288 -3.55 28.37 5.57
CA ARG A 288 -5.00 28.70 5.51
C ARG A 288 -5.92 27.52 5.17
N PHE A 289 -5.37 26.43 4.61
CA PHE A 289 -6.12 25.20 4.33
C PHE A 289 -6.13 24.21 5.49
N LYS A 290 -5.54 24.53 6.65
CA LYS A 290 -5.56 23.66 7.84
C LYS A 290 -6.96 23.17 8.19
N ASN A 291 -7.95 24.07 8.23
CA ASN A 291 -9.34 23.71 8.56
C ASN A 291 -10.01 22.81 7.51
N TYR A 292 -9.54 22.84 6.26
CA TYR A 292 -10.02 21.93 5.21
C TYR A 292 -9.61 20.48 5.54
N LEU A 293 -8.37 20.30 6.01
CA LEU A 293 -7.80 18.98 6.32
C LEU A 293 -8.18 18.46 7.71
N SER A 294 -8.44 19.36 8.67
CA SER A 294 -8.83 18.95 10.02
C SER A 294 -10.13 18.14 10.06
N ALA A 295 -11.01 18.32 9.06
CA ALA A 295 -12.24 17.53 8.93
C ALA A 295 -12.00 16.14 8.31
N ILE A 296 -10.92 15.96 7.54
CA ILE A 296 -10.67 14.72 6.79
C ILE A 296 -10.11 13.64 7.72
N PRO A 297 -10.76 12.46 7.83
CA PRO A 297 -10.25 11.38 8.64
C PRO A 297 -9.05 10.71 7.98
N VAL A 298 -8.12 10.26 8.82
CA VAL A 298 -6.98 9.44 8.40
C VAL A 298 -7.05 8.11 9.14
N TYR A 299 -6.82 7.00 8.42
CA TYR A 299 -6.80 5.66 8.98
C TYR A 299 -5.51 4.94 8.60
N VAL A 300 -4.92 4.19 9.53
CA VAL A 300 -3.90 3.17 9.23
C VAL A 300 -4.61 1.83 9.13
N ILE A 301 -4.48 1.16 7.99
CA ILE A 301 -5.02 -0.20 7.81
C ILE A 301 -4.08 -1.18 8.50
N THR A 302 -4.62 -1.98 9.42
CA THR A 302 -3.87 -2.97 10.21
C THR A 302 -4.13 -4.41 9.77
N ASN A 303 -5.09 -4.64 8.87
CA ASN A 303 -5.37 -5.96 8.34
C ASN A 303 -4.27 -6.43 7.37
N ALA A 304 -3.70 -7.62 7.64
CA ALA A 304 -2.59 -8.19 6.88
C ALA A 304 -2.99 -8.69 5.47
N TYR A 305 -4.28 -8.84 5.19
CA TYR A 305 -4.83 -9.43 3.96
C TYR A 305 -5.62 -8.43 3.12
N THR A 306 -5.38 -7.13 3.31
CA THR A 306 -6.09 -6.04 2.60
C THR A 306 -6.01 -6.19 1.07
N GLY A 307 -4.90 -6.67 0.51
CA GLY A 307 -4.77 -6.96 -0.92
C GLY A 307 -5.75 -8.04 -1.40
N LEU A 308 -5.91 -9.12 -0.62
CA LEU A 308 -6.86 -10.21 -0.93
C LEU A 308 -8.31 -9.74 -0.82
N ILE A 309 -8.63 -8.99 0.24
CA ILE A 309 -9.96 -8.40 0.46
C ILE A 309 -10.32 -7.49 -0.72
N GLY A 310 -9.37 -6.65 -1.15
CA GLY A 310 -9.52 -5.74 -2.28
C GLY A 310 -9.70 -6.44 -3.62
N ALA A 311 -8.93 -7.50 -3.89
CA ALA A 311 -9.10 -8.32 -5.08
C ALA A 311 -10.49 -8.99 -5.10
N GLY A 312 -10.95 -9.48 -3.94
CA GLY A 312 -12.30 -10.02 -3.77
C GLY A 312 -13.39 -8.97 -4.04
N ALA A 313 -13.26 -7.77 -3.46
CA ALA A 313 -14.17 -6.66 -3.67
C ALA A 313 -14.21 -6.22 -5.15
N TYR A 314 -13.05 -6.08 -5.79
CA TYR A 314 -12.96 -5.75 -7.21
C TYR A 314 -13.71 -6.77 -8.07
N LEU A 315 -13.42 -8.06 -7.88
CA LEU A 315 -14.05 -9.13 -8.65
C LEU A 315 -15.56 -9.22 -8.40
N ARG A 316 -15.99 -9.11 -7.15
CA ARG A 316 -17.41 -9.12 -6.77
C ARG A 316 -18.16 -7.98 -7.47
N GLN A 317 -17.60 -6.76 -7.49
CA GLN A 317 -18.21 -5.64 -8.20
C GLN A 317 -18.28 -5.89 -9.71
N GLU A 318 -17.23 -6.45 -10.32
CA GLU A 318 -17.25 -6.82 -11.74
C GLU A 318 -18.31 -7.89 -12.09
N LEU A 319 -18.65 -8.75 -11.12
CA LEU A 319 -19.69 -9.77 -11.23
C LEU A 319 -21.08 -9.24 -10.86
N GLY A 320 -21.21 -7.95 -10.54
CA GLY A 320 -22.49 -7.28 -10.25
C GLY A 320 -22.95 -7.37 -8.79
N TYR A 321 -22.10 -7.83 -7.86
CA TYR A 321 -22.39 -7.77 -6.43
C TYR A 321 -22.22 -6.35 -5.91
N LYS A 322 -23.03 -5.99 -4.91
CA LYS A 322 -22.83 -4.75 -4.15
C LYS A 322 -21.74 -4.96 -3.10
N LEU A 323 -20.90 -3.95 -2.96
CA LEU A 323 -19.88 -3.86 -1.91
C LEU A 323 -20.47 -3.22 -0.65
#